data_AF-A0AAE1ARJ9-F1
#
_entry.id   AF-A0AAE1ARJ9-F1
#
_cell.length_a   1.000
_cell.length_b   1.000
_cell.length_c   1.000
_cell.angle_alpha   90.00
_cell.angle_beta   90.00
_cell.angle_gamma   90.00
#
_symmetry.space_group_name_H-M   'P 1'
#
loop_
_entity.id
_entity.type
_entity.pdbx_description
1 polymer ?
#
loop_
_entity_poly.entity_id
_entity_poly.type
_entity_poly.pdbx_seq_one_letter_code
_entity_poly.pdbx_strand_id
1 'polypeptide(L)'
;MPKFFTVRRELIASEWDMVTVTCDLRITVTCDLVVTVTCDIGVTVACDLRVTVTCDLRITVTCDLVVTATCDFRVTVTCDIRLTVTCDPEVTVTCDLRVTVTCDLRVTVTCDLRVTVTCDLGVTVTFDLGLTVACDLGVTVTCDLGVTVTCDLGVAVTCDLGVTVTCDLRVTVTCDLGVTVACDLGVTVACDLGVTVTCDLGVTVTCDLRVTLTCDLGVTVACDLGVTVTCDLGVAVTCDLRVTLTCDLGVTVACDLGVTVTCDLYRPQFDCLVSYHSANQA
;
A
#
# COMPACT_ATOMS: atom_id res chain seq x y z
N MET A 1 7.12 14.34 -41.23
CA MET A 1 7.59 13.03 -41.74
C MET A 1 8.42 12.37 -40.65
N PRO A 2 8.22 11.07 -40.37
CA PRO A 2 9.05 10.37 -39.39
C PRO A 2 10.49 10.30 -39.88
N LYS A 3 11.43 10.51 -38.96
CA LYS A 3 12.87 10.50 -39.27
C LYS A 3 13.58 9.48 -38.38
N PHE A 4 14.54 8.79 -38.99
CA PHE A 4 15.18 7.60 -38.42
C PHE A 4 16.70 7.84 -38.30
N PHE A 5 17.25 7.54 -37.12
CA PHE A 5 18.67 7.73 -36.83
C PHE A 5 19.29 6.48 -36.20
N THR A 6 20.53 6.19 -36.59
CA THR A 6 21.38 5.19 -35.95
C THR A 6 22.75 5.82 -35.70
N VAL A 7 23.16 5.89 -34.44
CA VAL A 7 24.35 6.65 -34.01
C VAL A 7 25.19 5.80 -33.05
N ARG A 8 26.53 5.85 -33.13
CA ARG A 8 27.39 5.00 -32.27
C ARG A 8 27.81 5.59 -30.93
N ARG A 9 27.57 6.89 -30.70
CA ARG A 9 28.09 7.56 -29.49
C ARG A 9 27.05 8.48 -28.88
N GLU A 10 26.81 9.62 -29.51
CA GLU A 10 25.95 10.63 -28.94
C GLU A 10 25.08 11.23 -30.04
N LEU A 11 23.78 11.37 -29.74
CA LEU A 11 22.85 12.15 -30.54
C LEU A 11 22.17 13.19 -29.66
N ILE A 12 22.15 14.43 -30.16
CA ILE A 12 21.28 15.50 -29.70
C ILE A 12 20.35 15.82 -30.87
N ALA A 13 19.05 15.60 -30.70
CA ALA A 13 18.04 15.91 -31.71
C ALA A 13 16.95 16.79 -31.10
N SER A 14 16.61 17.88 -31.78
CA SER A 14 15.59 18.86 -31.34
C SER A 14 14.76 19.37 -32.51
N GLU A 15 13.47 19.66 -32.29
CA GLU A 15 12.53 20.22 -33.29
C GLU A 15 11.99 19.19 -34.33
N TRP A 16 11.43 18.09 -33.86
CA TRP A 16 10.90 17.03 -34.72
C TRP A 16 9.51 16.61 -34.26
N ASP A 17 8.58 16.41 -35.20
CA ASP A 17 7.27 15.84 -34.84
C ASP A 17 7.43 14.37 -34.42
N MET A 18 8.11 13.56 -35.25
CA MET A 18 8.23 12.11 -35.06
C MET A 18 9.67 11.64 -35.28
N VAL A 19 10.26 10.98 -34.29
CA VAL A 19 11.66 10.50 -34.33
C VAL A 19 11.78 9.06 -33.83
N THR A 20 12.58 8.28 -34.53
CA THR A 20 13.08 6.98 -34.04
C THR A 20 14.60 7.01 -34.01
N VAL A 21 15.20 6.74 -32.84
CA VAL A 21 16.66 6.77 -32.65
C VAL A 21 17.15 5.47 -32.04
N THR A 22 18.24 4.95 -32.59
CA THR A 22 19.06 3.91 -31.96
C THR A 22 20.47 4.45 -31.67
N CYS A 23 21.00 4.25 -30.45
CA CYS A 23 22.34 4.68 -30.08
C CYS A 23 23.03 3.78 -29.05
N ASP A 24 24.34 3.60 -29.14
CA ASP A 24 25.06 2.75 -28.18
C ASP A 24 25.32 3.45 -26.83
N LEU A 25 25.53 4.77 -26.80
CA LEU A 25 25.98 5.47 -25.57
C LEU A 25 24.92 6.39 -24.96
N ARG A 26 24.66 7.55 -25.56
CA ARG A 26 23.76 8.54 -24.96
C ARG A 26 22.91 9.21 -26.00
N ILE A 27 21.66 9.45 -25.63
CA ILE A 27 20.70 10.18 -26.45
C ILE A 27 20.03 11.26 -25.61
N THR A 28 19.99 12.46 -26.16
CA THR A 28 19.08 13.52 -25.71
C THR A 28 18.16 13.90 -26.87
N VAL A 29 16.85 13.70 -26.73
CA VAL A 29 15.86 14.04 -27.77
C VAL A 29 14.80 14.99 -27.21
N THR A 30 14.50 16.04 -27.97
CA THR A 30 13.29 16.85 -27.80
C THR A 30 12.45 16.77 -29.08
N CYS A 31 11.16 16.48 -28.92
CA CYS A 31 10.23 16.33 -30.05
C CYS A 31 8.78 16.58 -29.60
N ASP A 32 7.92 17.01 -30.51
CA ASP A 32 6.59 17.47 -30.11
C ASP A 32 5.60 16.31 -30.00
N LEU A 33 5.67 15.32 -30.91
CA LEU A 33 4.60 14.32 -31.05
C LEU A 33 5.00 12.92 -30.57
N VAL A 34 5.96 12.28 -31.21
CA VAL A 34 6.27 10.87 -30.91
C VAL A 34 7.75 10.62 -30.99
N VAL A 35 8.29 9.99 -29.95
CA VAL A 35 9.65 9.46 -29.97
C VAL A 35 9.73 8.02 -29.53
N THR A 36 10.51 7.27 -30.28
CA THR A 36 10.96 5.92 -29.92
C THR A 36 12.48 5.91 -29.84
N VAL A 37 13.01 5.58 -28.67
CA VAL A 37 14.46 5.54 -28.42
C VAL A 37 14.89 4.16 -27.94
N THR A 38 15.94 3.62 -28.54
CA THR A 38 16.66 2.46 -28.00
C THR A 38 18.12 2.84 -27.74
N CYS A 39 18.62 2.65 -26.53
CA CYS A 39 20.02 2.95 -26.22
C CYS A 39 20.59 2.17 -25.05
N ASP A 40 21.86 1.76 -25.09
CA ASP A 40 22.39 0.89 -24.03
C ASP A 40 22.63 1.67 -22.72
N ILE A 41 23.22 2.88 -22.77
CA ILE A 41 23.73 3.54 -21.55
C ILE A 41 22.83 4.65 -21.00
N GLY A 42 22.20 5.48 -21.82
CA GLY A 42 21.46 6.62 -21.27
C GLY A 42 20.55 7.35 -22.23
N VAL A 43 19.31 7.53 -21.81
CA VAL A 43 18.31 8.26 -22.58
C VAL A 43 17.71 9.38 -21.74
N THR A 44 17.76 10.59 -22.29
CA THR A 44 17.01 11.75 -21.81
C THR A 44 16.04 12.19 -22.91
N VAL A 45 14.75 12.16 -22.64
CA VAL A 45 13.71 12.52 -23.61
C VAL A 45 12.73 13.53 -23.02
N ALA A 46 12.44 14.57 -23.79
CA ALA A 46 11.28 15.44 -23.56
C ALA A 46 10.36 15.38 -24.78
N CYS A 47 9.08 15.06 -24.57
CA CYS A 47 8.10 15.01 -25.65
C CYS A 47 6.68 15.21 -25.15
N ASP A 48 5.85 15.98 -25.84
CA ASP A 48 4.51 16.29 -25.33
C ASP A 48 3.57 15.06 -25.37
N LEU A 49 3.53 14.34 -26.50
CA LEU A 49 2.46 13.35 -26.71
C LEU A 49 2.84 11.90 -26.37
N ARG A 50 3.93 11.34 -26.91
CA ARG A 50 4.25 9.93 -26.64
C ARG A 50 5.74 9.62 -26.67
N VAL A 51 6.19 8.98 -25.59
CA VAL A 51 7.55 8.48 -25.45
C VAL A 51 7.55 6.96 -25.29
N THR A 52 8.37 6.28 -26.08
CA THR A 52 8.71 4.87 -25.88
C THR A 52 10.21 4.72 -25.82
N VAL A 53 10.75 4.32 -24.66
CA VAL A 53 12.20 4.21 -24.45
C VAL A 53 12.55 2.82 -23.94
N THR A 54 13.53 2.21 -24.57
CA THR A 54 14.20 1.00 -24.08
C THR A 54 15.66 1.33 -23.83
N CYS A 55 16.17 1.15 -22.62
CA CYS A 55 17.57 1.40 -22.33
C CYS A 55 18.11 0.56 -21.20
N ASP A 56 19.31 0.00 -21.32
CA ASP A 56 19.80 -0.94 -20.31
C ASP A 56 20.12 -0.22 -18.98
N LEU A 57 20.74 0.97 -19.02
CA LEU A 57 21.27 1.58 -17.80
C LEU A 57 20.46 2.75 -17.21
N ARG A 58 19.96 3.70 -18.01
CA ARG A 58 19.27 4.86 -17.43
C ARG A 58 18.29 5.52 -18.38
N ILE A 59 17.06 5.70 -17.90
CA ILE A 59 16.03 6.48 -18.57
C ILE A 59 15.64 7.68 -17.71
N THR A 60 15.60 8.85 -18.34
CA THR A 60 14.95 10.05 -17.82
C THR A 60 13.98 10.60 -18.87
N VAL A 61 12.68 10.59 -18.57
CA VAL A 61 11.64 11.03 -19.53
C VAL A 61 10.73 12.05 -18.88
N THR A 62 10.42 13.11 -19.62
CA THR A 62 9.34 14.04 -19.32
C THR A 62 8.36 14.03 -20.50
N CYS A 63 7.09 13.70 -20.27
CA CYS A 63 6.09 13.70 -21.34
C CYS A 63 4.66 13.85 -20.85
N ASP A 64 3.91 14.79 -21.40
CA ASP A 64 2.58 15.13 -20.91
C ASP A 64 1.60 13.94 -21.00
N LEU A 65 1.56 13.23 -22.13
CA LEU A 65 0.48 12.26 -22.36
C LEU A 65 0.83 10.79 -22.04
N VAL A 66 1.75 10.15 -22.77
CA VAL A 66 2.04 8.72 -22.55
C VAL A 66 3.54 8.42 -22.54
N VAL A 67 3.99 7.75 -21.48
CA VAL A 67 5.32 7.15 -21.44
C VAL A 67 5.24 5.63 -21.27
N THR A 68 6.04 4.94 -22.08
CA THR A 68 6.41 3.54 -21.87
C THR A 68 7.92 3.46 -21.77
N ALA A 69 8.44 3.04 -20.62
CA ALA A 69 9.87 2.96 -20.37
C ALA A 69 10.25 1.56 -19.89
N THR A 70 11.26 0.96 -20.51
CA THR A 70 11.83 -0.33 -20.09
C THR A 70 13.33 -0.19 -19.86
N CYS A 71 13.81 -0.52 -18.66
CA CYS A 71 15.23 -0.39 -18.33
C CYS A 71 15.75 -1.49 -17.41
N ASP A 72 17.03 -1.82 -17.52
CA ASP A 72 17.65 -2.85 -16.66
C ASP A 72 18.41 -2.25 -15.48
N PHE A 73 18.33 -0.92 -15.26
CA PHE A 73 18.92 -0.33 -14.05
C PHE A 73 18.10 0.79 -13.38
N ARG A 74 17.80 1.89 -14.08
CA ARG A 74 17.07 2.99 -13.43
C ARG A 74 16.15 3.75 -14.37
N VAL A 75 14.93 3.96 -13.91
CA VAL A 75 13.94 4.80 -14.59
C VAL A 75 13.49 5.96 -13.70
N THR A 76 13.55 7.17 -14.26
CA THR A 76 12.92 8.37 -13.70
C THR A 76 11.98 8.96 -14.74
N VAL A 77 10.67 9.02 -14.44
CA VAL A 77 9.68 9.53 -15.41
C VAL A 77 8.69 10.48 -14.75
N THR A 78 8.44 11.58 -15.43
CA THR A 78 7.29 12.47 -15.21
C THR A 78 6.36 12.39 -16.40
N CYS A 79 5.07 12.14 -16.15
CA CYS A 79 4.05 12.12 -17.20
C CYS A 79 2.66 12.44 -16.68
N ASP A 80 1.86 13.27 -17.32
CA ASP A 80 0.58 13.70 -16.72
C ASP A 80 -0.48 12.59 -16.81
N ILE A 81 -0.58 11.88 -17.94
CA ILE A 81 -1.77 11.04 -18.22
C ILE A 81 -1.54 9.54 -18.04
N ARG A 82 -0.50 8.95 -18.62
CA ARG A 82 -0.31 7.50 -18.51
C ARG A 82 1.14 7.09 -18.53
N LEU A 83 1.52 6.37 -17.49
CA LEU A 83 2.84 5.84 -17.33
C LEU A 83 2.83 4.31 -17.19
N THR A 84 3.68 3.65 -17.96
CA THR A 84 4.00 2.24 -17.79
C THR A 84 5.51 2.06 -17.74
N VAL A 85 6.02 1.52 -16.64
CA VAL A 85 7.45 1.29 -16.43
C VAL A 85 7.70 -0.16 -16.06
N THR A 86 8.67 -0.77 -16.73
CA THR A 86 9.29 -2.01 -16.27
C THR A 86 10.76 -1.74 -16.04
N CYS A 87 11.25 -1.90 -14.81
CA CYS A 87 12.66 -1.70 -14.53
C CYS A 87 13.17 -2.59 -13.41
N ASP A 88 14.31 -3.23 -13.62
CA ASP A 88 15.15 -3.75 -12.54
C ASP A 88 16.29 -2.72 -12.31
N PRO A 89 16.77 -2.35 -11.11
CA PRO A 89 16.17 -2.48 -9.79
C PRO A 89 15.36 -1.26 -9.31
N GLU A 90 15.44 -0.06 -9.93
CA GLU A 90 14.89 1.15 -9.29
C GLU A 90 14.02 2.03 -10.20
N VAL A 91 12.83 2.35 -9.71
CA VAL A 91 11.85 3.22 -10.38
C VAL A 91 11.45 4.40 -9.49
N THR A 92 11.53 5.60 -10.04
CA THR A 92 10.94 6.81 -9.46
C THR A 92 10.02 7.46 -10.48
N VAL A 93 8.75 7.64 -10.14
CA VAL A 93 7.77 8.15 -11.09
C VAL A 93 6.80 9.14 -10.48
N THR A 94 6.43 10.13 -11.29
CA THR A 94 5.37 11.09 -10.97
C THR A 94 4.41 11.14 -12.16
N CYS A 95 3.12 10.95 -11.89
CA CYS A 95 2.10 11.06 -12.92
C CYS A 95 0.72 11.36 -12.37
N ASP A 96 0.01 12.33 -12.93
CA ASP A 96 -1.25 12.79 -12.36
C ASP A 96 -2.33 11.70 -12.43
N LEU A 97 -2.46 11.01 -13.56
CA LEU A 97 -3.65 10.19 -13.81
C LEU A 97 -3.44 8.68 -13.59
N ARG A 98 -2.46 8.03 -14.20
CA ARG A 98 -2.33 6.55 -14.13
C ARG A 98 -0.89 6.07 -14.19
N VAL A 99 -0.52 5.29 -13.19
CA VAL A 99 0.79 4.63 -13.11
C VAL A 99 0.64 3.12 -13.04
N THR A 100 1.43 2.42 -13.84
CA THR A 100 1.68 0.98 -13.70
C THR A 100 3.19 0.73 -13.66
N VAL A 101 3.70 0.15 -12.58
CA VAL A 101 5.12 -0.13 -12.38
C VAL A 101 5.33 -1.59 -12.02
N THR A 102 6.29 -2.22 -12.71
CA THR A 102 6.86 -3.51 -12.33
C THR A 102 8.36 -3.32 -12.12
N CYS A 103 8.86 -3.71 -10.95
CA CYS A 103 10.25 -3.50 -10.58
C CYS A 103 10.73 -4.44 -9.49
N ASP A 104 11.95 -4.96 -9.58
CA ASP A 104 12.39 -6.01 -8.66
C ASP A 104 12.77 -5.45 -7.28
N LEU A 105 13.42 -4.29 -7.19
CA LEU A 105 13.96 -3.80 -5.92
C LEU A 105 13.15 -2.67 -5.29
N ARG A 106 13.00 -1.51 -5.95
CA ARG A 106 12.46 -0.32 -5.29
C ARG A 106 11.60 0.53 -6.20
N VAL A 107 10.41 0.85 -5.71
CA VAL A 107 9.45 1.72 -6.38
C VAL A 107 9.09 2.90 -5.49
N THR A 108 9.24 4.11 -6.03
CA THR A 108 8.65 5.34 -5.48
C THR A 108 7.70 5.95 -6.49
N VAL A 109 6.41 6.07 -6.13
CA VAL A 109 5.36 6.59 -7.00
C VAL A 109 4.63 7.75 -6.33
N THR A 110 4.42 8.81 -7.09
CA THR A 110 3.47 9.88 -6.77
C THR A 110 2.46 10.00 -7.89
N CYS A 111 1.17 9.86 -7.59
CA CYS A 111 0.12 9.96 -8.60
C CYS A 111 -1.23 10.30 -8.01
N ASP A 112 -1.95 11.25 -8.58
CA ASP A 112 -3.21 11.71 -7.99
C ASP A 112 -4.30 10.62 -8.09
N LEU A 113 -4.49 10.02 -9.28
CA LEU A 113 -5.70 9.22 -9.50
C LEU A 113 -5.53 7.70 -9.25
N ARG A 114 -4.63 7.00 -9.95
CA ARG A 114 -4.57 5.53 -9.92
C ARG A 114 -3.17 4.96 -10.02
N VAL A 115 -2.84 4.07 -9.09
CA VAL A 115 -1.54 3.39 -9.05
C VAL A 115 -1.70 1.87 -8.98
N THR A 116 -0.89 1.17 -9.78
CA THR A 116 -0.69 -0.28 -9.66
C THR A 116 0.81 -0.56 -9.62
N VAL A 117 1.27 -1.23 -8.56
CA VAL A 117 2.68 -1.57 -8.36
C VAL A 117 2.84 -3.05 -8.04
N THR A 118 3.80 -3.69 -8.71
CA THR A 118 4.32 -5.02 -8.37
C THR A 118 5.82 -4.90 -8.14
N CYS A 119 6.30 -5.25 -6.94
CA CYS A 119 7.73 -5.16 -6.61
C CYS A 119 8.17 -6.11 -5.52
N ASP A 120 9.32 -6.77 -5.65
CA ASP A 120 9.71 -7.78 -4.67
C ASP A 120 10.15 -7.15 -3.33
N LEU A 121 10.95 -6.08 -3.35
CA LEU A 121 11.62 -5.61 -2.13
C LEU A 121 11.03 -4.37 -1.44
N GLY A 122 10.49 -3.37 -2.15
CA GLY A 122 10.10 -2.14 -1.46
C GLY A 122 9.28 -1.16 -2.26
N VAL A 123 8.14 -0.76 -1.69
CA VAL A 123 7.19 0.14 -2.33
C VAL A 123 6.85 1.31 -1.41
N THR A 124 7.05 2.54 -1.91
CA THR A 124 6.54 3.78 -1.30
C THR A 124 5.61 4.48 -2.28
N VAL A 125 4.36 4.71 -1.89
CA VAL A 125 3.36 5.38 -2.75
C VAL A 125 2.64 6.49 -2.01
N THR A 126 2.51 7.64 -2.69
CA THR A 126 1.58 8.70 -2.34
C THR A 126 0.58 8.89 -3.48
N PHE A 127 -0.72 8.85 -3.17
CA PHE A 127 -1.77 8.99 -4.17
C PHE A 127 -3.10 9.46 -3.58
N ASP A 128 -4.05 9.94 -4.39
CA ASP A 128 -5.34 10.42 -3.84
C ASP A 128 -6.45 9.36 -3.95
N LEU A 129 -6.67 8.71 -5.11
CA LEU A 129 -7.96 8.05 -5.39
C LEU A 129 -8.02 6.51 -5.44
N GLY A 130 -6.94 5.80 -5.75
CA GLY A 130 -6.96 4.34 -5.70
C GLY A 130 -5.61 3.67 -5.93
N LEU A 131 -5.32 2.66 -5.09
CA LEU A 131 -4.07 1.90 -5.14
C LEU A 131 -4.27 0.39 -5.05
N THR A 132 -3.47 -0.32 -5.84
CA THR A 132 -3.21 -1.76 -5.67
C THR A 132 -1.71 -2.01 -5.64
N VAL A 133 -1.22 -2.63 -4.58
CA VAL A 133 0.20 -3.03 -4.42
C VAL A 133 0.31 -4.51 -4.12
N ALA A 134 1.21 -5.18 -4.82
CA ALA A 134 1.76 -6.48 -4.44
C ALA A 134 3.27 -6.36 -4.20
N CYS A 135 3.74 -6.74 -3.02
CA CYS A 135 5.16 -6.69 -2.69
C CYS A 135 5.57 -7.69 -1.61
N ASP A 136 6.70 -8.37 -1.75
CA ASP A 136 7.08 -9.42 -0.78
C ASP A 136 7.56 -8.81 0.54
N LEU A 137 8.42 -7.77 0.51
CA LEU A 137 9.15 -7.36 1.71
C LEU A 137 8.63 -6.11 2.45
N GLY A 138 8.08 -5.11 1.77
CA GLY A 138 7.72 -3.87 2.48
C GLY A 138 6.94 -2.85 1.69
N VAL A 139 5.84 -2.38 2.28
CA VAL A 139 4.95 -1.39 1.67
C VAL A 139 4.68 -0.23 2.64
N THR A 140 4.90 1.00 2.17
CA THR A 140 4.49 2.24 2.84
C THR A 140 3.57 3.06 1.94
N VAL A 141 2.38 3.39 2.44
CA VAL A 141 1.34 4.07 1.66
C VAL A 141 0.75 5.25 2.43
N THR A 142 0.60 6.37 1.73
CA THR A 142 -0.17 7.54 2.17
C THR A 142 -1.19 7.92 1.10
N CYS A 143 -2.46 8.08 1.46
CA CYS A 143 -3.50 8.47 0.50
C CYS A 143 -4.81 8.95 1.08
N ASP A 144 -5.66 9.55 0.24
CA ASP A 144 -6.99 9.99 0.68
C ASP A 144 -8.00 8.83 0.57
N LEU A 145 -7.98 8.04 -0.51
CA LEU A 145 -9.04 7.08 -0.81
C LEU A 145 -8.55 5.74 -1.37
N GLY A 146 -8.95 4.64 -0.71
CA GLY A 146 -9.07 3.31 -1.29
C GLY A 146 -7.74 2.59 -1.52
N VAL A 147 -7.36 1.74 -0.57
CA VAL A 147 -6.11 0.97 -0.61
C VAL A 147 -6.38 -0.52 -0.62
N THR A 148 -5.73 -1.25 -1.53
CA THR A 148 -5.57 -2.71 -1.44
C THR A 148 -4.08 -3.08 -1.49
N VAL A 149 -3.58 -3.71 -0.43
CA VAL A 149 -2.17 -4.13 -0.31
C VAL A 149 -2.09 -5.62 0.01
N THR A 150 -1.30 -6.35 -0.76
CA THR A 150 -0.86 -7.72 -0.47
C THR A 150 0.65 -7.71 -0.25
N CYS A 151 1.12 -8.13 0.92
CA CYS A 151 2.56 -8.17 1.21
C CYS A 151 2.95 -9.20 2.26
N ASP A 152 4.05 -9.94 2.08
CA ASP A 152 4.39 -11.01 3.02
C ASP A 152 4.93 -10.45 4.36
N LEU A 153 5.83 -9.47 4.33
CA LEU A 153 6.61 -9.12 5.53
C LEU A 153 6.14 -7.87 6.30
N GLY A 154 5.65 -6.82 5.64
CA GLY A 154 5.38 -5.58 6.37
C GLY A 154 4.62 -4.52 5.61
N VAL A 155 3.54 -4.03 6.22
CA VAL A 155 2.68 -2.99 5.65
C VAL A 155 2.45 -1.85 6.64
N ALA A 156 2.67 -0.62 6.19
CA ALA A 156 2.27 0.62 6.87
C ALA A 156 1.37 1.46 5.95
N VAL A 157 0.13 1.72 6.37
CA VAL A 157 -0.84 2.53 5.60
C VAL A 157 -1.37 3.68 6.47
N THR A 158 -1.36 4.89 5.90
CA THR A 158 -2.15 6.03 6.41
C THR A 158 -3.13 6.43 5.32
N CYS A 159 -4.44 6.37 5.62
CA CYS A 159 -5.47 6.68 4.63
C CYS A 159 -6.73 7.29 5.23
N ASP A 160 -7.36 8.29 4.61
CA ASP A 160 -8.62 8.82 5.14
C ASP A 160 -9.78 7.80 4.97
N LEU A 161 -9.87 7.13 3.81
CA LEU A 161 -11.01 6.27 3.49
C LEU A 161 -10.63 4.91 2.89
N GLY A 162 -10.91 3.84 3.63
CA GLY A 162 -11.07 2.48 3.12
C GLY A 162 -9.75 1.77 2.84
N VAL A 163 -9.35 0.90 3.77
CA VAL A 163 -8.12 0.13 3.67
C VAL A 163 -8.40 -1.37 3.72
N THR A 164 -7.87 -2.13 2.75
CA THR A 164 -7.82 -3.60 2.77
C THR A 164 -6.37 -4.06 2.69
N VAL A 165 -5.90 -4.79 3.70
CA VAL A 165 -4.53 -5.33 3.76
C VAL A 165 -4.55 -6.83 4.02
N THR A 166 -3.77 -7.58 3.26
CA THR A 166 -3.41 -8.96 3.55
C THR A 166 -1.90 -9.06 3.70
N CYS A 167 -1.42 -9.52 4.86
CA CYS A 167 0.02 -9.63 5.10
C CYS A 167 0.39 -10.69 6.13
N ASP A 168 1.36 -11.54 5.85
CA ASP A 168 1.68 -12.66 6.75
C ASP A 168 2.24 -12.16 8.08
N LEU A 169 3.19 -11.20 8.07
CA LEU A 169 3.95 -10.88 9.28
C LEU A 169 3.42 -9.69 10.08
N ARG A 170 3.35 -8.48 9.51
CA ARG A 170 3.05 -7.26 10.30
C ARG A 170 2.27 -6.21 9.52
N VAL A 171 1.23 -5.69 10.16
CA VAL A 171 0.39 -4.60 9.62
C VAL A 171 0.25 -3.46 10.63
N THR A 172 0.46 -2.23 10.17
CA THR A 172 0.09 -0.99 10.87
C THR A 172 -0.78 -0.14 9.97
N VAL A 173 -2.00 0.19 10.42
CA VAL A 173 -2.94 1.02 9.66
C VAL A 173 -3.47 2.14 10.54
N THR A 174 -3.42 3.37 10.01
CA THR A 174 -4.16 4.51 10.53
C THR A 174 -5.16 4.94 9.46
N CYS A 175 -6.45 4.95 9.79
CA CYS A 175 -7.46 5.35 8.82
C CYS A 175 -8.74 5.89 9.46
N ASP A 176 -9.29 7.00 8.97
CA ASP A 176 -10.50 7.57 9.56
C ASP A 176 -11.71 6.64 9.33
N LEU A 177 -11.84 6.09 8.12
CA LEU A 177 -13.02 5.34 7.72
C LEU A 177 -12.72 3.97 7.11
N GLY A 178 -12.87 2.93 7.93
CA GLY A 178 -13.06 1.55 7.47
C GLY A 178 -11.76 0.83 7.15
N VAL A 179 -11.42 -0.16 7.99
CA VAL A 179 -10.22 -0.98 7.85
C VAL A 179 -10.59 -2.46 7.85
N THR A 180 -10.08 -3.22 6.88
CA THR A 180 -10.10 -4.68 6.85
C THR A 180 -8.68 -5.21 6.76
N VAL A 181 -8.26 -6.01 7.73
CA VAL A 181 -6.91 -6.60 7.78
C VAL A 181 -7.00 -8.10 7.97
N ALA A 182 -6.26 -8.86 7.16
CA ALA A 182 -5.92 -10.25 7.41
C ALA A 182 -4.40 -10.38 7.57
N CYS A 183 -3.93 -10.92 8.70
CA CYS A 183 -2.50 -11.07 8.96
C CYS A 183 -2.21 -12.21 9.91
N ASP A 184 -1.10 -12.94 9.77
CA ASP A 184 -0.86 -14.09 10.65
C ASP A 184 -0.26 -13.65 12.00
N LEU A 185 0.72 -12.72 12.02
CA LEU A 185 1.56 -12.52 13.21
C LEU A 185 1.40 -11.21 13.99
N GLY A 186 0.82 -10.16 13.44
CA GLY A 186 0.72 -8.91 14.21
C GLY A 186 0.00 -7.77 13.52
N VAL A 187 -1.03 -7.25 14.18
CA VAL A 187 -1.85 -6.15 13.66
C VAL A 187 -1.96 -5.01 14.66
N THR A 188 -1.67 -3.79 14.21
CA THR A 188 -1.98 -2.54 14.92
C THR A 188 -2.87 -1.66 14.04
N VAL A 189 -4.07 -1.32 14.52
CA VAL A 189 -5.00 -0.45 13.79
C VAL A 189 -5.51 0.69 14.66
N ALA A 190 -5.45 1.90 14.12
CA ALA A 190 -6.17 3.07 14.63
C ALA A 190 -7.20 3.52 13.59
N CYS A 191 -8.47 3.57 13.95
CA CYS A 191 -9.51 4.01 13.02
C CYS A 191 -10.77 4.54 13.69
N ASP A 192 -11.35 5.63 13.21
CA ASP A 192 -12.50 6.23 13.88
C ASP A 192 -13.78 5.38 13.69
N LEU A 193 -14.12 4.96 12.46
CA LEU A 193 -15.47 4.46 12.18
C LEU A 193 -15.66 2.94 12.13
N GLY A 194 -14.64 2.14 11.84
CA GLY A 194 -14.87 0.71 11.69
C GLY A 194 -13.65 -0.12 11.36
N VAL A 195 -13.45 -1.18 12.14
CA VAL A 195 -12.32 -2.11 11.98
C VAL A 195 -12.81 -3.55 11.94
N THR A 196 -12.34 -4.31 10.95
CA THR A 196 -12.43 -5.78 10.89
C THR A 196 -11.02 -6.36 10.79
N VAL A 197 -10.62 -7.21 11.74
CA VAL A 197 -9.32 -7.91 11.69
C VAL A 197 -9.51 -9.40 11.87
N THR A 198 -8.82 -10.17 11.03
CA THR A 198 -8.57 -11.60 11.24
C THR A 198 -7.06 -11.79 11.42
N CYS A 199 -6.62 -12.34 12.56
CA CYS A 199 -5.20 -12.54 12.79
C CYS A 199 -4.89 -13.70 13.72
N ASP A 200 -3.90 -14.54 13.42
CA ASP A 200 -3.60 -15.68 14.30
C ASP A 200 -2.96 -15.20 15.61
N LEU A 201 -2.07 -14.20 15.55
CA LEU A 201 -1.32 -13.74 16.71
C LEU A 201 -1.30 -12.20 16.85
N GLY A 202 -1.74 -11.70 17.99
CA GLY A 202 -1.42 -10.36 18.47
C GLY A 202 -2.14 -9.25 17.71
N VAL A 203 -3.23 -8.76 18.27
CA VAL A 203 -4.02 -7.66 17.72
C VAL A 203 -4.15 -6.53 18.72
N THR A 204 -3.81 -5.31 18.29
CA THR A 204 -4.09 -4.07 19.02
C THR A 204 -4.94 -3.15 18.16
N VAL A 205 -6.13 -2.80 18.63
CA VAL A 205 -7.05 -1.91 17.91
C VAL A 205 -7.53 -0.78 18.81
N THR A 206 -7.45 0.44 18.29
CA THR A 206 -8.12 1.61 18.85
C THR A 206 -9.13 2.13 17.83
N CYS A 207 -10.42 2.17 18.19
CA CYS A 207 -11.44 2.65 17.28
C CYS A 207 -12.67 3.21 17.98
N ASP A 208 -13.15 4.39 17.59
CA ASP A 208 -14.25 5.05 18.30
C ASP A 208 -15.57 4.27 18.14
N LEU A 209 -15.89 3.82 16.92
CA LEU A 209 -17.25 3.33 16.64
C LEU A 209 -17.41 1.80 16.72
N ARG A 210 -16.70 1.02 15.91
CA ARG A 210 -16.97 -0.42 15.79
C ARG A 210 -15.73 -1.25 15.51
N VAL A 211 -15.57 -2.32 16.29
CA VAL A 211 -14.49 -3.29 16.14
C VAL A 211 -15.06 -4.70 16.05
N THR A 212 -14.66 -5.44 15.01
CA THR A 212 -14.92 -6.89 14.87
C THR A 212 -13.59 -7.62 14.69
N LEU A 213 -13.25 -8.53 15.60
CA LEU A 213 -11.98 -9.25 15.58
C LEU A 213 -12.19 -10.76 15.68
N THR A 214 -11.38 -11.49 14.92
CA THR A 214 -11.15 -12.92 15.09
C THR A 214 -9.66 -13.12 15.26
N CYS A 215 -9.24 -13.71 16.38
CA CYS A 215 -7.82 -13.95 16.61
C CYS A 215 -7.55 -15.12 17.54
N ASP A 216 -6.60 -16.00 17.22
CA ASP A 216 -6.32 -17.16 18.07
C ASP A 216 -5.66 -16.73 19.39
N LEU A 217 -4.69 -15.81 19.34
CA LEU A 217 -3.91 -15.43 20.51
C LEU A 217 -3.69 -13.92 20.66
N GLY A 218 -4.22 -13.34 21.73
CA GLY A 218 -3.82 -12.04 22.26
C GLY A 218 -4.48 -10.87 21.56
N VAL A 219 -5.55 -10.37 22.15
CA VAL A 219 -6.31 -9.22 21.65
C VAL A 219 -6.37 -8.10 22.68
N THR A 220 -6.01 -6.88 22.27
CA THR A 220 -6.22 -5.65 23.03
C THR A 220 -7.07 -4.68 22.22
N VAL A 221 -8.22 -4.26 22.76
CA VAL A 221 -9.14 -3.32 22.09
C VAL A 221 -9.49 -2.16 23.01
N ALA A 222 -9.41 -0.95 22.48
CA ALA A 222 -10.08 0.22 23.03
C ALA A 222 -11.11 0.74 22.01
N CYS A 223 -12.37 0.85 22.42
CA CYS A 223 -13.42 1.35 21.54
C CYS A 223 -14.61 1.93 22.28
N ASP A 224 -15.12 3.09 21.89
CA ASP A 224 -16.20 3.74 22.65
C ASP A 224 -17.54 3.01 22.48
N LEU A 225 -17.94 2.68 21.25
CA LEU A 225 -19.33 2.29 20.98
C LEU A 225 -19.59 0.77 20.88
N GLY A 226 -18.71 -0.02 20.29
CA GLY A 226 -19.06 -1.43 20.04
C GLY A 226 -17.90 -2.34 19.67
N VAL A 227 -17.73 -3.40 20.46
CA VAL A 227 -16.70 -4.42 20.25
C VAL A 227 -17.32 -5.81 20.13
N THR A 228 -16.93 -6.56 19.10
CA THR A 228 -17.15 -8.00 18.95
C THR A 228 -15.81 -8.71 18.78
N VAL A 229 -15.43 -9.60 19.70
CA VAL A 229 -14.20 -10.40 19.57
C VAL A 229 -14.52 -11.88 19.70
N THR A 230 -13.93 -12.67 18.80
CA THR A 230 -13.79 -14.11 18.95
C THR A 230 -12.30 -14.40 19.11
N CYS A 231 -11.89 -14.97 20.24
CA CYS A 231 -10.48 -15.28 20.46
C CYS A 231 -10.26 -16.44 21.40
N ASP A 232 -9.36 -17.37 21.05
CA ASP A 232 -9.12 -18.55 21.87
C ASP A 232 -8.42 -18.17 23.18
N LEU A 233 -7.38 -17.32 23.13
CA LEU A 233 -6.57 -17.02 24.31
C LEU A 233 -6.23 -15.53 24.46
N GLY A 234 -6.62 -14.94 25.60
CA GLY A 234 -6.10 -13.67 26.08
C GLY A 234 -6.76 -12.46 25.42
N VAL A 235 -7.80 -11.93 26.05
CA VAL A 235 -8.55 -10.77 25.58
C VAL A 235 -8.57 -9.67 26.64
N ALA A 236 -8.17 -8.47 26.26
CA ALA A 236 -8.34 -7.24 27.04
C ALA A 236 -9.17 -6.24 26.24
N VAL A 237 -10.35 -5.87 26.73
CA VAL A 237 -11.24 -4.89 26.09
C VAL A 237 -11.61 -3.78 27.05
N THR A 238 -11.45 -2.54 26.60
CA THR A 238 -12.04 -1.34 27.21
C THR A 238 -13.05 -0.75 26.23
N CYS A 239 -14.31 -0.65 26.64
CA CYS A 239 -15.36 -0.07 25.80
C CYS A 239 -16.50 0.55 26.59
N ASP A 240 -16.93 1.76 26.25
CA ASP A 240 -17.94 2.46 27.02
C ASP A 240 -19.32 1.79 26.89
N LEU A 241 -19.75 1.51 25.66
CA LEU A 241 -21.14 1.11 25.43
C LEU A 241 -21.39 -0.40 25.41
N ARG A 242 -20.77 -1.15 24.50
CA ARG A 242 -21.16 -2.55 24.27
C ARG A 242 -20.00 -3.47 23.86
N VAL A 243 -19.90 -4.59 24.58
CA VAL A 243 -18.92 -5.65 24.33
C VAL A 243 -19.61 -7.00 24.16
N THR A 244 -19.28 -7.72 23.09
CA THR A 244 -19.65 -9.13 22.86
C THR A 244 -18.37 -9.96 22.67
N LEU A 245 -18.15 -10.96 23.51
CA LEU A 245 -16.95 -11.77 23.52
C LEU A 245 -17.28 -13.25 23.47
N THR A 246 -16.54 -13.97 22.64
CA THR A 246 -16.46 -15.43 22.65
C THR A 246 -15.00 -15.80 22.82
N CYS A 247 -14.68 -16.57 23.87
CA CYS A 247 -13.30 -16.92 24.15
C CYS A 247 -13.11 -18.19 24.95
N ASP A 248 -12.00 -18.86 24.73
CA ASP A 248 -11.67 -20.09 25.44
C ASP A 248 -10.99 -19.83 26.79
N LEU A 249 -10.08 -18.84 26.87
CA LEU A 249 -9.35 -18.53 28.11
C LEU A 249 -8.88 -17.07 28.24
N GLY A 250 -8.97 -16.53 29.46
CA GLY A 250 -8.28 -15.30 29.89
C GLY A 250 -8.90 -14.01 29.34
N VAL A 251 -9.86 -13.43 30.08
CA VAL A 251 -10.58 -12.22 29.67
C VAL A 251 -10.47 -11.13 30.73
N THR A 252 -10.22 -9.91 30.29
CA THR A 252 -10.41 -8.68 31.09
C THR A 252 -11.30 -7.73 30.30
N VAL A 253 -12.42 -7.28 30.90
CA VAL A 253 -13.34 -6.32 30.27
C VAL A 253 -13.62 -5.16 31.22
N ALA A 254 -13.38 -3.95 30.76
CA ALA A 254 -13.92 -2.73 31.35
C ALA A 254 -14.98 -2.15 30.42
N CYS A 255 -16.22 -2.06 30.91
CA CYS A 255 -17.32 -1.50 30.13
C CYS A 255 -18.41 -0.89 31.01
N ASP A 256 -18.91 0.27 30.59
CA ASP A 256 -19.85 1.07 31.39
C ASP A 256 -21.29 0.56 31.26
N LEU A 257 -21.72 0.17 30.06
CA LEU A 257 -23.15 -0.12 29.81
C LEU A 257 -23.51 -1.60 29.58
N GLY A 258 -22.80 -2.35 28.73
CA GLY A 258 -23.28 -3.67 28.30
C GLY A 258 -22.20 -4.67 27.91
N VAL A 259 -22.14 -5.81 28.61
CA VAL A 259 -21.19 -6.90 28.35
C VAL A 259 -21.91 -8.22 28.15
N THR A 260 -21.53 -8.98 27.12
CA THR A 260 -21.90 -10.38 26.91
C THR A 260 -20.63 -11.20 26.67
N VAL A 261 -20.41 -12.25 27.48
CA VAL A 261 -19.24 -13.14 27.36
C VAL A 261 -19.71 -14.59 27.29
N THR A 262 -19.18 -15.35 26.32
CA THR A 262 -19.36 -16.80 26.19
C THR A 262 -17.99 -17.48 26.30
N CYS A 263 -17.84 -18.43 27.22
CA CYS A 263 -16.64 -19.27 27.35
C CYS A 263 -16.98 -20.73 27.04
N ASP A 264 -16.30 -21.39 26.08
CA ASP A 264 -16.60 -22.76 25.65
C ASP A 264 -15.87 -23.84 26.49
N LEU A 265 -14.78 -23.50 27.18
CA LEU A 265 -14.03 -24.44 28.03
C LEU A 265 -14.54 -24.49 29.49
N TYR A 266 -15.41 -25.46 29.77
CA TYR A 266 -15.74 -25.92 31.13
C TYR A 266 -14.57 -26.75 31.71
N ARG A 267 -13.64 -26.12 32.43
CA ARG A 267 -12.69 -26.82 33.32
C ARG A 267 -12.61 -26.13 34.70
N PRO A 268 -12.78 -26.85 35.83
CA PRO A 268 -12.87 -26.26 37.18
C PRO A 268 -11.51 -25.80 37.76
N GLN A 269 -10.54 -25.42 36.93
CA GLN A 269 -9.21 -24.95 37.35
C GLN A 269 -8.67 -23.73 36.58
N PHE A 270 -9.37 -23.27 35.55
CA PHE A 270 -9.01 -22.06 34.83
C PHE A 270 -10.20 -21.11 34.92
N ASP A 271 -10.16 -20.21 35.90
CA ASP A 271 -11.21 -19.22 36.09
C ASP A 271 -11.28 -18.31 34.84
N CYS A 272 -12.41 -18.32 34.12
CA CYS A 272 -12.84 -17.15 33.31
C CYS A 272 -13.05 -16.02 34.33
N LEU A 273 -11.98 -15.35 34.74
CA LEU A 273 -11.98 -14.32 35.76
C LEU A 273 -12.48 -13.02 35.12
N VAL A 274 -13.80 -12.93 34.94
CA VAL A 274 -14.45 -11.71 34.46
C VAL A 274 -14.37 -10.67 35.58
N SER A 275 -13.28 -9.92 35.62
CA SER A 275 -13.12 -8.73 36.47
C SER A 275 -13.93 -7.58 35.86
N TYR A 276 -15.24 -7.59 36.10
CA TYR A 276 -16.10 -6.47 35.75
C TYR A 276 -15.84 -5.31 36.71
N HIS A 277 -15.44 -4.16 36.19
CA HIS A 277 -15.44 -2.88 36.90
C HIS A 277 -16.47 -1.98 36.24
N SER A 278 -17.73 -2.02 36.69
CA SER A 278 -18.66 -0.93 36.41
C SER A 278 -18.19 0.31 37.15
N ALA A 279 -17.81 1.35 36.42
CA ALA A 279 -17.77 2.70 36.96
C ALA A 279 -19.21 3.21 37.14
N ASN A 280 -19.92 2.68 38.14
CA ASN A 280 -21.18 3.26 38.60
C ASN A 280 -21.18 3.29 40.12
N GLN A 281 -20.49 4.28 40.69
CA GLN A 281 -20.83 4.81 42.01
C GLN A 281 -20.69 6.34 42.04
N ALA A 282 -21.86 6.98 42.04
CA ALA A 282 -22.21 8.36 42.42
C ALA A 282 -21.95 9.48 41.40
#